data_AF-A0A7V1RE55-F1
#
_entry.id   AF-A0A7V1RE55-F1
#
_cell.length_a   1.000
_cell.length_b   1.000
_cell.length_c   1.000
_cell.angle_alpha   90.00
_cell.angle_beta   90.00
_cell.angle_gamma   90.00
#
_symmetry.space_group_name_H-M   'P 1'
#
loop_
_entity.id
_entity.type
_entity.pdbx_description
1 polymer ?
#
loop_
_entity_poly.entity_id
_entity_poly.type
_entity_poly.pdbx_seq_one_letter_code
_entity_poly.pdbx_strand_id
1 'polypeptide(L)'
;MPQAGWSTPLGIWIGAIGTLALFSLLYRENRVYRLFEHLFIGLAAGYLIKNTWSETLKPQWWDPMVRGGHWPWMFALFIGLMFYTIHSRRYNWMSRISIGILLGLAAGQIFQQTAQEYIPLIRSTFKPIYNPPIPPGSGLTSLGLSVSNLLFVLIVISVLT
;
A
#
# COMPACT_ATOMS: atom_id res chain seq x y z
N MET A 1 -22.16 -25.64 5.36
CA MET A 1 -23.02 -24.44 5.18
C MET A 1 -22.48 -23.69 3.99
N PRO A 2 -23.29 -23.41 2.95
CA PRO A 2 -22.80 -23.00 1.64
C PRO A 2 -22.12 -21.64 1.75
N GLN A 3 -20.94 -21.53 1.14
CA GLN A 3 -20.18 -20.29 1.09
C GLN A 3 -20.93 -19.29 0.23
N ALA A 4 -21.66 -18.38 0.86
CA ALA A 4 -22.30 -17.23 0.22
C ALA A 4 -21.23 -16.19 -0.19
N GLY A 5 -20.24 -16.62 -0.96
CA GLY A 5 -19.15 -15.80 -1.43
C GLY A 5 -19.52 -15.14 -2.74
N TRP A 6 -20.21 -14.00 -2.69
CA TRP A 6 -20.29 -12.97 -3.75
C TRP A 6 -20.87 -13.39 -5.13
N SER A 7 -21.04 -14.68 -5.41
CA SER A 7 -21.54 -15.27 -6.65
C SER A 7 -23.02 -15.57 -6.55
N THR A 8 -23.80 -14.59 -6.07
CA THR A 8 -25.23 -14.63 -6.35
C THR A 8 -25.40 -14.45 -7.87
N PRO A 9 -26.29 -15.22 -8.54
CA PRO A 9 -26.57 -15.02 -9.96
C PRO A 9 -26.84 -13.56 -10.30
N LEU A 10 -27.48 -12.84 -9.36
CA LEU A 10 -27.75 -11.42 -9.43
C LEU A 10 -26.47 -10.56 -9.59
N GLY A 11 -25.43 -10.80 -8.79
CA GLY A 11 -24.17 -10.05 -8.86
C GLY A 11 -23.45 -10.25 -10.19
N ILE A 12 -23.49 -11.47 -10.73
CA ILE A 12 -22.90 -11.80 -12.04
C ILE A 12 -23.61 -11.04 -13.16
N TRP A 13 -24.94 -11.01 -13.14
CA TRP A 13 -25.73 -10.26 -14.13
C TRP A 13 -25.50 -8.75 -14.03
N ILE A 14 -25.42 -8.20 -12.82
CA ILE A 14 -25.12 -6.77 -12.60
C ILE A 14 -23.71 -6.44 -13.14
N GLY A 15 -22.72 -7.29 -12.88
CA GLY A 15 -21.36 -7.14 -13.40
C GLY A 15 -21.27 -7.26 -14.92
N ALA A 16 -22.01 -8.19 -15.52
CA ALA A 16 -22.09 -8.36 -16.97
C ALA A 16 -22.72 -7.14 -17.66
N ILE A 17 -23.83 -6.64 -17.12
CA ILE A 17 -24.50 -5.42 -17.61
C ILE A 17 -23.59 -4.20 -17.45
N GLY A 18 -22.90 -4.07 -16.31
CA GLY A 18 -21.94 -2.98 -16.08
C GLY A 18 -20.78 -2.98 -17.07
N THR A 19 -20.22 -4.16 -17.35
CA THR A 19 -19.14 -4.33 -18.34
C THR A 19 -19.61 -3.96 -19.75
N LEU A 20 -20.79 -4.44 -20.17
CA LEU A 20 -21.39 -4.06 -21.46
C LEU A 20 -21.70 -2.56 -21.55
N ALA A 21 -22.19 -1.96 -20.46
CA ALA A 21 -22.48 -0.53 -20.39
C ALA A 21 -21.21 0.33 -20.54
N LEU A 22 -20.08 -0.12 -19.97
CA LEU A 22 -18.78 0.54 -20.17
C LEU A 22 -18.24 0.34 -21.59
N PHE A 23 -18.35 -0.87 -22.16
CA PHE A 23 -17.98 -1.12 -23.56
C PHE A 23 -18.83 -0.33 -24.56
N SER A 24 -20.04 0.11 -24.20
CA SER A 24 -20.85 1.00 -25.03
C SER A 24 -20.15 2.33 -25.35
N LEU A 25 -19.12 2.74 -24.58
CA LEU A 25 -18.23 3.86 -24.93
C LEU A 25 -17.64 3.69 -26.32
N LEU A 26 -17.21 2.47 -26.68
CA LEU A 26 -16.49 2.18 -27.92
C LEU A 26 -17.36 2.41 -29.16
N TYR A 27 -18.68 2.34 -29.00
CA TYR A 27 -19.62 2.56 -30.10
C TYR A 27 -20.03 4.03 -30.22
N ARG A 28 -20.39 4.68 -29.09
CA ARG A 28 -20.75 6.10 -29.01
C ARG A 28 -20.94 6.53 -27.55
N GLU A 29 -20.61 7.78 -27.21
CA GLU A 29 -21.02 8.38 -25.93
C GLU A 29 -22.56 8.49 -25.86
N ASN A 30 -23.21 7.50 -25.24
CA ASN A 30 -24.65 7.50 -25.01
C ASN A 30 -24.98 7.93 -23.57
N ARG A 31 -26.21 8.37 -23.29
CA ARG A 31 -26.65 8.77 -21.94
C ARG A 31 -26.47 7.64 -20.92
N VAL A 32 -26.67 6.39 -21.36
CA VAL A 32 -26.48 5.18 -20.54
C VAL A 32 -25.02 5.07 -20.08
N TYR A 33 -24.06 5.22 -21.00
CA TYR A 33 -22.64 5.19 -20.65
C TYR A 33 -22.29 6.24 -19.59
N ARG A 34 -22.74 7.49 -19.79
CA ARG A 34 -22.45 8.60 -18.85
C ARG A 34 -23.00 8.32 -17.43
N LEU A 35 -24.15 7.67 -17.31
CA LEU A 35 -24.71 7.28 -16.00
C LEU A 35 -23.85 6.21 -15.31
N PHE A 36 -23.45 5.17 -16.05
CA PHE A 36 -22.62 4.09 -15.51
C PHE A 36 -21.20 4.58 -15.16
N GLU A 37 -20.66 5.52 -15.91
CA GLU A 37 -19.39 6.18 -15.59
C GLU A 37 -19.45 6.91 -14.24
N HIS A 38 -20.46 7.75 -14.01
CA HIS A 38 -20.64 8.44 -12.72
C HIS A 38 -20.93 7.47 -11.58
N LEU A 39 -21.70 6.40 -11.84
CA LEU A 39 -21.95 5.35 -10.85
C LEU A 39 -20.65 4.64 -10.47
N PHE A 40 -19.82 4.27 -11.44
CA PHE A 40 -18.58 3.55 -11.19
C PHE A 40 -17.55 4.42 -10.46
N ILE A 41 -17.38 5.67 -10.89
CA ILE A 41 -16.51 6.64 -10.20
C ILE A 41 -17.03 6.93 -8.80
N GLY A 42 -18.35 7.06 -8.62
CA GLY A 42 -19.00 7.26 -7.32
C GLY A 42 -18.81 6.06 -6.38
N LEU A 43 -18.94 4.84 -6.91
CA LEU A 43 -18.70 3.61 -6.14
C LEU A 43 -17.22 3.48 -5.75
N ALA A 44 -16.30 3.77 -6.67
CA ALA A 44 -14.87 3.80 -6.40
C ALA A 44 -14.54 4.82 -5.30
N ALA A 45 -15.06 6.05 -5.41
CA ALA A 45 -14.87 7.08 -4.39
C ALA A 45 -15.48 6.68 -3.04
N GLY A 46 -16.70 6.13 -3.02
CA GLY A 46 -17.37 5.68 -1.81
C GLY A 46 -16.62 4.53 -1.12
N TYR A 47 -16.11 3.57 -1.89
CA TYR A 47 -15.26 2.51 -1.38
C TYR A 47 -13.99 3.07 -0.74
N LEU A 48 -13.30 3.99 -1.42
CA LEU A 48 -12.09 4.64 -0.90
C LEU A 48 -12.38 5.38 0.42
N ILE A 49 -13.48 6.11 0.52
CA ILE A 49 -13.89 6.81 1.74
C ILE A 49 -14.13 5.81 2.89
N LYS A 50 -14.92 4.76 2.65
CA LYS A 50 -15.17 3.71 3.65
C LYS A 50 -13.86 3.06 4.09
N ASN A 51 -12.98 2.75 3.14
CA ASN A 51 -11.73 2.08 3.40
C ASN A 51 -10.83 2.94 4.30
N THR A 52 -10.64 4.20 3.91
CA THR A 52 -9.86 5.19 4.65
C THR A 52 -10.43 5.39 6.05
N TRP A 53 -11.76 5.42 6.20
CA TRP A 53 -12.40 5.51 7.52
C TRP A 53 -12.13 4.28 8.38
N SER A 54 -12.37 3.08 7.86
CA SER A 54 -12.30 1.85 8.66
C SER A 54 -10.87 1.42 8.98
N GLU A 55 -9.94 1.59 8.05
CA GLU A 55 -8.57 1.06 8.16
C GLU A 55 -7.59 2.08 8.73
N THR A 56 -7.83 3.36 8.50
CA THR A 56 -6.88 4.42 8.86
C THR A 56 -7.46 5.35 9.91
N LEU A 57 -8.49 6.14 9.59
CA LEU A 57 -8.98 7.19 10.49
C LEU A 57 -9.51 6.65 11.81
N LYS A 58 -10.30 5.57 11.77
CA LYS A 58 -10.91 5.03 12.98
C LYS A 58 -9.85 4.50 13.96
N PRO A 59 -8.98 3.56 13.60
CA PRO A 59 -8.01 3.01 14.55
C PRO A 59 -6.86 3.97 14.88
N GLN A 60 -6.43 4.83 13.95
CA GLN A 60 -5.26 5.69 14.16
C GLN A 60 -5.59 7.06 14.77
N TRP A 61 -6.81 7.56 14.59
CA TRP A 61 -7.19 8.91 15.04
C TRP A 61 -8.42 8.90 15.97
N TRP A 62 -9.52 8.28 15.57
CA TRP A 62 -10.78 8.33 16.33
C TRP A 62 -10.71 7.55 17.65
N ASP A 63 -10.27 6.28 17.60
CA ASP A 63 -10.17 5.42 18.77
C ASP A 63 -9.16 5.96 19.82
N PRO A 64 -7.93 6.41 19.48
CA PRO A 64 -7.02 6.99 20.47
C PRO A 64 -7.49 8.34 21.03
N MET A 65 -8.22 9.13 20.24
CA MET A 65 -8.78 10.40 20.72
C MET A 65 -9.94 10.18 21.71
N VAL A 66 -10.89 9.29 21.38
CA VAL A 66 -12.11 9.10 22.17
C VAL A 66 -11.92 8.12 23.33
N ARG A 67 -11.13 7.06 23.14
CA ARG A 67 -10.93 6.01 24.16
C ARG A 67 -9.60 6.14 24.90
N GLY A 68 -8.58 6.72 24.26
CA GLY A 68 -7.25 6.88 24.83
C GLY A 68 -7.04 8.17 25.65
N GLY A 69 -7.99 9.11 25.64
CA GLY A 69 -7.89 10.36 26.39
C GLY A 69 -6.76 11.30 25.94
N HIS A 70 -6.13 11.02 24.79
CA HIS A 70 -5.05 11.83 24.25
C HIS A 70 -5.59 12.99 23.39
N TRP A 71 -6.05 14.04 24.08
CA TRP A 71 -6.52 15.30 23.50
C TRP A 71 -5.60 15.97 22.45
N PRO A 72 -4.26 15.82 22.48
CA PRO A 72 -3.40 16.41 21.45
C PRO A 72 -3.69 15.95 20.01
N TRP A 73 -4.35 14.80 19.81
CA TRP A 73 -4.75 14.32 18.48
C TRP A 73 -5.84 15.18 17.81
N MET A 74 -6.47 16.10 18.54
CA MET A 74 -7.32 17.12 17.95
C MET A 74 -6.54 18.06 17.00
N PHE A 75 -5.23 18.23 17.21
CA PHE A 75 -4.40 19.06 16.33
C PHE A 75 -4.30 18.47 14.91
N ALA A 76 -4.37 17.14 14.77
CA ALA A 76 -4.41 16.49 13.47
C ALA A 76 -5.68 16.86 12.67
N LEU A 77 -6.82 17.05 13.35
CA LEU A 77 -8.06 17.52 12.71
C LEU A 77 -7.92 18.98 12.25
N PHE A 78 -7.21 19.81 13.00
CA PHE A 78 -6.91 21.18 12.58
C PHE A 78 -6.03 21.22 11.32
N ILE A 79 -4.97 20.41 11.27
CA ILE A 79 -4.14 20.25 10.05
C ILE A 79 -4.97 19.72 8.87
N GLY A 80 -5.87 18.76 9.13
CA GLY A 80 -6.79 18.23 8.13
C GLY A 80 -7.76 19.29 7.59
N LEU A 81 -8.31 20.14 8.45
CA LEU A 81 -9.14 21.28 8.07
C LEU A 81 -8.37 22.32 7.24
N MET A 82 -7.07 22.53 7.54
CA MET A 82 -6.22 23.38 6.71
C MET A 82 -6.09 22.86 5.28
N PHE A 83 -6.22 21.56 5.04
CA PHE A 83 -6.24 21.00 3.69
C PHE A 83 -7.45 21.48 2.87
N TYR A 84 -8.62 21.68 3.52
CA TYR A 84 -9.84 22.17 2.86
C TYR A 84 -9.72 23.62 2.37
N THR A 85 -8.75 24.39 2.90
CA THR A 85 -8.48 25.75 2.44
C THR A 85 -7.99 25.82 0.99
N ILE A 86 -7.67 24.68 0.37
CA ILE A 86 -7.34 24.58 -1.06
C ILE A 86 -8.45 25.11 -1.98
N HIS A 87 -9.72 25.09 -1.55
CA HIS A 87 -10.83 25.62 -2.35
C HIS A 87 -10.88 27.16 -2.35
N SER A 88 -10.16 27.84 -1.44
CA SER A 88 -10.13 29.30 -1.34
C SER A 88 -8.85 29.87 -1.97
N ARG A 89 -8.99 30.70 -3.03
CA ARG A 89 -7.86 31.36 -3.70
C ARG A 89 -6.98 32.21 -2.77
N ARG A 90 -7.53 32.71 -1.65
CA ARG A 90 -6.81 33.63 -0.72
C ARG A 90 -5.92 32.90 0.29
N TYR A 91 -6.25 31.67 0.68
CA TYR A 91 -5.53 30.91 1.72
C TYR A 91 -4.68 29.75 1.17
N ASN A 92 -4.48 29.72 -0.15
CA ASN A 92 -3.76 28.64 -0.83
C ASN A 92 -2.32 28.41 -0.30
N TRP A 93 -1.65 29.44 0.23
CA TRP A 93 -0.32 29.27 0.84
C TRP A 93 -0.33 28.30 2.04
N MET A 94 -1.41 28.30 2.81
CA MET A 94 -1.55 27.46 3.99
C MET A 94 -1.66 25.97 3.62
N SER A 95 -2.34 25.67 2.51
CA SER A 95 -2.46 24.31 1.97
C SER A 95 -1.11 23.71 1.55
N ARG A 96 -0.15 24.53 1.09
CA ARG A 96 1.20 24.07 0.70
C ARG A 96 1.96 23.45 1.86
N ILE A 97 1.78 23.97 3.08
CA ILE A 97 2.42 23.41 4.27
C ILE A 97 1.82 22.03 4.57
N SER A 98 0.49 21.89 4.54
CA SER A 98 -0.18 20.60 4.75
C SER A 98 0.22 19.56 3.69
N ILE A 99 0.30 19.96 2.41
CA ILE A 99 0.76 19.09 1.33
C ILE A 99 2.23 18.71 1.51
N GLY A 100 3.09 19.65 1.92
CA GLY A 100 4.50 19.39 2.20
C GLY A 100 4.69 18.38 3.34
N ILE A 101 3.90 18.49 4.41
CA ILE A 101 3.89 17.51 5.51
C ILE A 101 3.43 16.13 5.00
N LEU A 102 2.37 16.08 4.21
CA LEU A 102 1.86 14.83 3.64
C LEU A 102 2.90 14.15 2.75
N LEU A 103 3.57 14.91 1.88
CA LEU A 103 4.65 14.41 1.02
C LEU A 103 5.87 13.97 1.84
N GLY A 104 6.22 14.70 2.90
CA GLY A 104 7.30 14.32 3.81
C GLY A 104 7.00 13.01 4.54
N LEU A 105 5.77 12.82 5.01
CA LEU A 105 5.32 11.56 5.62
C LEU A 105 5.34 10.41 4.61
N ALA A 106 4.84 10.63 3.39
CA ALA A 106 4.88 9.63 2.33
C ALA A 106 6.33 9.24 1.95
N ALA A 107 7.22 10.23 1.80
CA ALA A 107 8.64 10.00 1.53
C ALA A 107 9.32 9.22 2.66
N GLY A 108 9.00 9.54 3.92
CA GLY A 108 9.50 8.81 5.08
C GLY A 108 9.05 7.34 5.10
N GLN A 109 7.79 7.05 4.76
CA GLN A 109 7.29 5.68 4.64
C GLN A 109 7.99 4.89 3.54
N ILE A 110 8.14 5.49 2.35
CA ILE A 110 8.85 4.86 1.23
C ILE A 110 10.30 4.58 1.64
N PHE A 111 10.98 5.55 2.27
CA PHE A 111 12.35 5.36 2.75
C PHE A 111 12.46 4.20 3.75
N GLN A 112 11.53 4.08 4.69
CA GLN A 112 11.51 2.96 5.63
C GLN A 112 11.31 1.62 4.93
N GLN A 113 10.41 1.54 3.95
CA GLN A 113 10.17 0.32 3.17
C GLN A 113 11.40 -0.07 2.36
N THR A 114 11.98 0.88 1.63
CA THR A 114 13.25 0.74 0.91
C THR A 114 14.36 0.26 1.86
N ALA A 115 14.54 0.91 3.01
CA ALA A 115 15.54 0.50 3.99
C ALA A 115 15.30 -0.93 4.50
N GLN A 116 14.06 -1.30 4.79
CA GLN A 116 13.71 -2.64 5.26
C GLN A 116 13.93 -3.72 4.20
N GLU A 117 13.84 -3.39 2.92
CA GLU A 117 14.09 -4.34 1.83
C GLU A 117 15.59 -4.47 1.54
N TYR A 118 16.30 -3.35 1.39
CA TYR A 118 17.70 -3.37 0.96
C TYR A 118 18.69 -3.66 2.08
N ILE A 119 18.47 -3.23 3.31
CA ILE A 119 19.40 -3.48 4.43
C ILE A 119 19.59 -4.99 4.72
N PRO A 120 18.53 -5.81 4.87
CA PRO A 120 18.73 -7.24 5.09
C PRO A 120 19.30 -7.93 3.86
N LEU A 121 18.99 -7.46 2.65
CA LEU A 121 19.59 -7.98 1.41
C LEU A 121 21.10 -7.77 1.41
N ILE A 122 21.56 -6.54 1.70
CA ILE A 122 22.99 -6.22 1.83
C ILE A 122 23.65 -7.09 2.89
N ARG A 123 23.02 -7.25 4.06
CA ARG A 123 23.53 -8.13 5.14
C ARG A 123 23.60 -9.60 4.70
N SER A 124 22.62 -10.07 3.94
CA SER A 124 22.58 -11.44 3.43
C SER A 124 23.65 -11.71 2.37
N THR A 125 24.18 -10.67 1.73
CA THR A 125 25.31 -10.78 0.82
C THR A 125 26.64 -11.02 1.55
N PHE A 126 26.76 -10.56 2.79
CA PHE A 126 27.93 -10.81 3.64
C PHE A 126 27.89 -12.19 4.34
N LYS A 127 27.51 -13.25 3.61
CA LYS A 127 27.57 -14.62 4.15
C LYS A 127 29.02 -15.03 4.44
N PRO A 128 29.32 -15.60 5.62
CA PRO A 128 30.67 -16.06 5.94
C PRO A 128 31.07 -17.22 5.02
N ILE A 129 32.27 -17.11 4.46
CA ILE A 129 32.87 -18.11 3.55
C ILE A 129 33.20 -19.39 4.31
N TYR A 130 33.51 -19.28 5.61
CA TYR A 130 33.79 -20.40 6.50
C TYR A 130 32.69 -20.54 7.56
N ASN A 131 31.95 -21.65 7.50
CA ASN A 131 30.99 -22.02 8.54
C ASN A 131 31.64 -23.02 9.51
N PRO A 132 31.42 -22.89 10.84
CA PRO A 132 31.98 -23.82 11.82
C PRO A 132 31.43 -25.24 11.61
N PRO A 133 32.13 -26.27 12.11
CA PRO A 133 31.71 -27.67 11.99
C PRO A 133 30.30 -27.88 12.54
N ILE A 134 29.43 -28.43 11.70
CA ILE A 134 28.01 -28.68 12.00
C ILE A 134 27.91 -30.06 12.67
N PRO A 135 27.01 -30.27 13.65
CA PRO A 135 26.84 -31.57 14.30
C PRO A 135 26.64 -32.72 13.29
N PRO A 136 27.28 -33.89 13.49
CA PRO A 136 27.12 -35.03 12.57
C PRO A 136 25.67 -35.53 12.59
N GLY A 137 24.96 -35.41 11.46
CA GLY A 137 23.57 -35.88 11.33
C GLY A 137 22.63 -35.03 10.48
N SER A 138 23.06 -33.86 9.99
CA SER A 138 22.20 -32.91 9.27
C SER A 138 22.12 -33.10 7.74
N GLY A 139 22.73 -34.15 7.18
CA GLY A 139 22.72 -34.42 5.73
C GLY A 139 23.45 -33.38 4.86
N LEU A 140 24.02 -32.34 5.47
CA LEU A 140 24.77 -31.26 4.82
C LEU A 140 26.20 -31.25 5.38
N THR A 141 27.19 -31.39 4.50
CA THR A 141 28.60 -31.28 4.87
C THR A 141 28.96 -29.80 5.07
N SER A 142 29.77 -29.49 6.09
CA SER A 142 30.27 -28.12 6.35
C SER A 142 31.02 -27.53 5.14
N LEU A 143 31.65 -28.40 4.34
CA LEU A 143 32.24 -28.05 3.05
C LEU A 143 31.20 -27.67 2.00
N GLY A 144 30.07 -28.39 1.88
CA GLY A 144 29.03 -28.08 0.91
C GLY A 144 28.39 -26.70 1.11
N LEU A 145 28.15 -26.30 2.36
CA LEU A 145 27.64 -24.96 2.69
C LEU A 145 28.68 -23.86 2.44
N SER A 146 29.96 -24.14 2.71
CA SER A 146 31.05 -23.19 2.48
C SER A 146 31.29 -22.95 0.97
N VAL A 147 31.20 -24.01 0.15
CA VAL A 147 31.28 -23.90 -1.33
C VAL A 147 30.08 -23.13 -1.89
N SER A 148 28.86 -23.40 -1.40
CA SER A 148 27.66 -22.66 -1.83
C SER A 148 27.76 -21.16 -1.50
N ASN A 149 28.25 -20.82 -0.31
CA ASN A 149 28.51 -19.43 0.09
C ASN A 149 29.60 -18.77 -0.77
N LEU A 150 30.66 -19.49 -1.14
CA LEU A 150 31.73 -19.00 -2.01
C LEU A 150 31.21 -18.74 -3.44
N LEU A 151 30.44 -19.68 -4.00
CA LEU A 151 29.80 -19.51 -5.31
C LEU A 151 28.87 -18.29 -5.33
N PHE A 152 28.10 -18.08 -4.27
CA PHE A 152 27.24 -16.90 -4.14
C PHE A 152 28.05 -15.59 -4.17
N VAL A 153 29.16 -15.50 -3.44
CA VAL A 153 30.04 -14.32 -3.46
C VAL A 153 30.66 -14.09 -4.85
N LEU A 154 31.11 -15.15 -5.53
CA LEU A 154 31.65 -15.05 -6.88
C LEU A 154 30.62 -14.56 -7.89
N ILE A 155 29.38 -15.06 -7.81
CA ILE A 155 28.28 -14.59 -8.68
C ILE A 155 28.01 -13.11 -8.45
N VAL A 156 27.97 -12.65 -7.19
CA VAL A 156 27.76 -11.24 -6.87
C VAL A 156 28.87 -10.34 -7.43
N ILE A 157 30.14 -10.74 -7.30
CA ILE A 157 31.27 -9.97 -7.85
C ILE A 157 31.18 -9.91 -9.39
N SER A 158 30.89 -11.03 -10.04
CA SER A 158 30.78 -11.12 -11.50
C SER A 158 29.65 -10.25 -12.07
N VAL A 159 28.53 -10.12 -11.35
CA VAL A 159 27.39 -9.27 -11.78
C VAL A 159 27.66 -7.77 -11.53
N LEU A 160 28.55 -7.43 -10.58
CA LEU A 160 28.85 -6.04 -10.22
C LEU A 160 30.01 -5.43 -11.02
N THR A 161 30.87 -6.24 -11.65
CA THR A 161 31.94 -5.80 -12.56
C THR A 161 31.47 -5.70 -13.99
#